data_AF-A0A7K6UGX7-F1
#
_entry.id   AF-A0A7K6UGX7-F1
#
_cell.length_a   1.000
_cell.length_b   1.000
_cell.length_c   1.000
_cell.angle_alpha   90.00
_cell.angle_beta   90.00
_cell.angle_gamma   90.00
#
_symmetry.space_group_name_H-M   'P 1'
#
loop_
_entity.id
_entity.type
_entity.pdbx_description
1 polymer ?
#
loop_
_entity_poly.entity_id
_entity_poly.type
_entity_poly.pdbx_seq_one_letter_code
_entity_poly.pdbx_strand_id
1 'polypeptide(L)'
;SSTFRDMGAERAALGRAVLPRLRALAGPRGLGLQEIDLRWGVQAPDVARQVQLCLEEVTRSDIIIGLLGERYGHAPPGPAPP
;
A
#
# COMPACT_ATOMS: atom_id res chain seq x y z
N SER A 1 3.68 -10.87 -7.07
CA SER A 1 4.85 -10.66 -6.18
C SER A 1 5.18 -9.18 -6.20
N SER A 2 5.63 -8.60 -5.08
CA SER A 2 6.05 -7.20 -5.09
C SER A 2 7.47 -7.05 -5.62
N THR A 3 7.70 -6.04 -6.46
CA THR A 3 9.03 -5.64 -6.94
C THR A 3 9.89 -4.99 -5.85
N PHE A 4 9.25 -4.43 -4.83
CA PHE A 4 9.91 -3.88 -3.64
C PHE A 4 10.34 -5.02 -2.70
N ARG A 5 11.66 -5.17 -2.54
CA ARG A 5 12.30 -6.15 -1.64
C ARG A 5 12.59 -5.58 -0.24
N ASP A 6 12.36 -4.29 -0.07
CA ASP A 6 12.49 -3.54 1.18
C ASP A 6 11.17 -3.47 1.96
N MET A 7 11.27 -2.95 3.19
CA MET A 7 10.16 -2.65 4.09
C MET A 7 9.29 -3.83 4.56
N GLY A 8 9.84 -5.06 4.51
CA GLY A 8 9.11 -6.25 4.91
C GLY A 8 8.75 -6.27 6.40
N ALA A 9 9.64 -5.76 7.26
CA ALA A 9 9.45 -5.76 8.71
C ALA A 9 8.36 -4.76 9.14
N GLU A 10 8.39 -3.55 8.59
CA GLU A 10 7.43 -2.48 8.83
C GLU A 10 6.03 -2.90 8.41
N ARG A 11 5.92 -3.51 7.22
CA ARG A 11 4.66 -4.09 6.74
C ARG A 11 4.17 -5.21 7.64
N ALA A 12 5.05 -6.11 8.06
CA ALA A 12 4.69 -7.19 8.99
C ALA A 12 4.21 -6.62 10.33
N ALA A 13 4.84 -5.56 10.84
CA ALA A 13 4.40 -4.87 12.05
C ALA A 13 3.01 -4.25 11.87
N LEU A 14 2.74 -3.60 10.74
CA LEU A 14 1.41 -3.08 10.43
C LEU A 14 0.37 -4.21 10.44
N GLY A 15 0.57 -5.26 9.65
CA GLY A 15 -0.39 -6.35 9.50
C GLY A 15 -0.59 -7.20 10.76
N ARG A 16 0.48 -7.45 11.53
CA ARG A 16 0.42 -8.37 12.68
C ARG A 16 0.15 -7.69 14.01
N ALA A 17 0.51 -6.42 14.17
CA ALA A 17 0.40 -5.73 15.46
C ALA A 17 -0.52 -4.51 15.40
N VAL A 18 -0.32 -3.61 14.42
CA VAL A 18 -1.03 -2.32 14.39
C VAL A 18 -2.49 -2.49 13.98
N LEU A 19 -2.74 -3.15 12.85
CA LEU A 19 -4.06 -3.32 12.27
C LEU A 19 -5.02 -4.10 13.19
N PRO A 20 -4.63 -5.25 13.80
CA PRO A 20 -5.47 -5.92 14.79
C PRO A 20 -5.81 -5.04 16.00
N ARG A 21 -4.85 -4.24 16.48
CA ARG A 21 -5.07 -3.32 17.60
C ARG A 21 -6.04 -2.20 17.23
N LEU A 22 -5.93 -1.64 16.03
CA LEU A 22 -6.87 -0.63 15.53
C LEU A 22 -8.29 -1.18 15.43
N ARG A 23 -8.46 -2.40 14.89
CA ARG A 23 -9.78 -3.08 14.87
C ARG A 23 -10.36 -3.23 16.28
N ALA A 24 -9.56 -3.66 17.25
CA ALA A 24 -9.99 -3.82 18.63
C ALA A 24 -10.41 -2.49 19.29
N LEU A 25 -9.78 -1.37 18.92
CA LEU A 25 -10.16 -0.04 19.39
C LEU A 25 -11.40 0.50 18.65
N ALA A 26 -11.56 0.20 17.37
CA ALA A 26 -12.65 0.67 16.54
C ALA A 26 -13.98 -0.04 16.82
N GLY A 27 -13.94 -1.36 17.06
CA GLY A 27 -15.13 -2.21 17.25
C GLY A 27 -16.11 -1.69 18.31
N PRO A 28 -15.68 -1.38 19.55
CA PRO A 28 -16.56 -0.85 20.59
C PRO A 28 -17.21 0.50 20.26
N ARG A 29 -16.68 1.22 19.27
CA ARG A 29 -17.19 2.51 18.80
C ARG A 29 -18.14 2.36 17.59
N GLY A 30 -18.44 1.13 17.17
CA GLY A 30 -19.25 0.85 15.99
C GLY A 30 -18.55 1.21 14.67
N LEU A 31 -17.23 1.39 14.69
CA LEU A 31 -16.45 1.75 13.51
C LEU A 31 -15.92 0.48 12.82
N GLY A 32 -16.23 0.33 11.53
CA GLY A 32 -15.63 -0.68 10.67
C GLY A 32 -14.27 -0.23 10.17
N LEU A 33 -13.28 -1.12 10.21
CA LEU A 33 -11.96 -0.89 9.61
C LEU A 33 -11.77 -1.82 8.41
N GLN A 34 -11.70 -1.23 7.22
CA GLN A 34 -11.34 -1.93 5.99
C GLN A 34 -9.89 -1.61 5.65
N GLU A 35 -9.09 -2.65 5.51
CA GLU A 35 -7.67 -2.54 5.18
C GLU A 35 -7.47 -2.93 3.73
N ILE A 36 -6.78 -2.07 2.98
CA ILE A 36 -6.45 -2.31 1.57
C ILE A 36 -4.92 -2.33 1.46
N ASP A 37 -4.37 -3.48 1.09
CA ASP A 37 -2.95 -3.61 0.72
C ASP A 37 -2.84 -3.69 -0.81
N LEU A 38 -2.28 -2.66 -1.42
CA LEU A 38 -2.13 -2.54 -2.87
C LEU A 38 -1.18 -3.60 -3.49
N ARG A 39 -0.51 -4.45 -2.70
CA ARG A 39 0.18 -5.67 -3.18
C ARG A 39 -0.69 -6.92 -3.20
N TRP A 40 -1.66 -7.02 -2.30
CA TRP A 40 -2.53 -8.17 -2.07
C TRP A 40 -3.98 -7.76 -2.36
N GLY A 41 -4.35 -7.72 -3.63
CA GLY A 41 -5.72 -7.38 -4.02
C GLY A 41 -5.83 -6.75 -5.39
N VAL A 42 -4.77 -6.13 -5.90
CA VAL A 42 -4.77 -5.55 -7.24
C VAL A 42 -4.19 -6.57 -8.23
N GLN A 43 -5.00 -7.58 -8.58
CA GLN A 43 -4.72 -8.48 -9.69
C GLN A 43 -5.26 -7.83 -10.96
N ALA A 44 -4.37 -7.36 -11.85
CA ALA A 44 -4.74 -6.75 -13.12
C ALA A 44 -3.93 -7.36 -14.27
N PRO A 45 -4.50 -7.43 -15.49
CA PRO A 45 -3.85 -8.04 -16.64
C PRO A 45 -2.64 -7.25 -17.17
N ASP A 46 -2.62 -5.93 -16.94
CA ASP A 46 -1.52 -5.04 -17.35
C ASP A 46 -1.25 -3.96 -16.29
N VAL A 47 -0.09 -3.32 -16.41
CA VAL A 47 0.40 -2.30 -15.46
C VAL A 47 -0.52 -1.07 -15.42
N ALA A 48 -1.05 -0.63 -16.57
CA ALA A 48 -1.89 0.57 -16.62
C ALA A 48 -3.19 0.34 -15.85
N ARG A 49 -3.82 -0.82 -16.04
CA ARG A 49 -5.01 -1.23 -15.29
C ARG A 49 -4.71 -1.45 -13.82
N GLN A 50 -3.54 -1.97 -13.47
CA GLN A 50 -3.12 -2.10 -12.07
C GLN A 50 -3.01 -0.73 -11.39
N VAL A 51 -2.39 0.25 -12.06
CA VAL A 51 -2.27 1.62 -11.53
C VAL A 51 -3.64 2.26 -11.38
N GLN A 52 -4.53 2.11 -12.36
CA GLN A 52 -5.88 2.65 -12.28
C GLN A 52 -6.64 2.10 -11.06
N LEU A 53 -6.66 0.77 -10.88
CA LEU A 53 -7.31 0.16 -9.72
C LEU A 53 -6.70 0.61 -8.39
N CYS A 54 -5.37 0.76 -8.32
CA CYS A 54 -4.72 1.32 -7.13
C CYS A 54 -5.21 2.74 -6.82
N LEU A 55 -5.32 3.60 -7.84
CA LEU A 55 -5.77 4.98 -7.67
C LEU A 55 -7.26 5.06 -7.27
N GLU A 56 -8.09 4.17 -7.81
CA GLU A 56 -9.50 4.05 -7.43
C GLU A 56 -9.63 3.69 -5.94
N GLU A 57 -8.88 2.70 -5.46
CA GLU A 57 -8.90 2.31 -4.04
C GLU A 57 -8.35 3.41 -3.12
N VAL A 58 -7.31 4.13 -3.55
CA VAL A 58 -6.79 5.31 -2.83
C VAL A 58 -7.87 6.39 -2.72
N THR A 59 -8.60 6.67 -3.80
CA THR A 59 -9.66 7.69 -3.83
C THR A 59 -10.83 7.36 -2.90
N ARG A 60 -11.06 6.06 -2.65
CA ARG A 60 -12.11 5.57 -1.76
C ARG A 60 -11.69 5.46 -0.30
N SER A 61 -10.40 5.70 0.00
CA SER A 61 -9.84 5.53 1.35
C SER A 61 -9.83 6.84 2.12
N ASP A 62 -10.25 6.80 3.39
CA ASP A 62 -10.20 7.98 4.28
C ASP A 62 -8.79 8.31 4.74
N ILE A 63 -7.92 7.29 4.86
CA ILE A 63 -6.56 7.40 5.37
C ILE A 63 -5.63 6.63 4.45
N ILE A 64 -4.52 7.27 4.09
CA ILE A 64 -3.47 6.67 3.26
C ILE A 64 -2.18 6.60 4.08
N ILE A 65 -1.58 5.41 4.16
CA ILE A 65 -0.27 5.20 4.80
C ILE A 65 0.74 4.88 3.71
N GLY A 66 1.66 5.81 3.48
CA GLY A 66 2.79 5.63 2.58
C GLY A 66 4.00 5.04 3.30
N LEU A 67 4.56 3.96 2.75
CA LEU A 67 5.82 3.38 3.19
C LEU A 67 6.86 3.62 2.10
N LEU A 68 7.85 4.46 2.38
CA LEU A 68 8.93 4.80 1.46
C LEU A 68 10.22 4.08 1.87
N GLY A 69 10.76 3.28 0.95
CA GLY A 69 12.01 2.55 1.13
C GLY A 69 13.21 3.27 0.50
N GLU A 70 14.30 2.55 0.29
CA GLU A 70 15.57 3.14 -0.16
C GLU A 70 15.59 3.50 -1.66
N ARG A 71 14.64 2.97 -2.44
CA ARG A 71 14.46 3.35 -3.84
C ARG A 71 13.35 4.39 -3.98
N TYR A 72 13.75 5.64 -4.07
CA TYR A 72 12.85 6.74 -4.43
C TYR A 72 12.83 6.96 -5.94
N GLY A 73 11.64 6.82 -6.55
CA GLY A 73 11.40 7.11 -7.95
C GLY A 73 11.76 5.97 -8.92
N HIS A 74 11.36 6.17 -10.18
CA HIS A 74 11.78 5.38 -11.32
C HIS A 74 12.66 6.26 -12.20
N ALA A 75 13.91 5.84 -12.43
CA ALA A 75 14.73 6.44 -13.48
C ALA A 75 14.41 5.70 -14.78
N PRO A 76 13.67 6.31 -15.73
CA PRO A 76 13.51 5.70 -17.04
C PRO A 76 14.88 5.52 -17.69
N PRO A 77 15.09 4.46 -18.50
CA PRO A 77 16.33 4.29 -19.23
C PRO A 77 16.51 5.47 -20.19
N GLY A 78 17.45 6.36 -19.84
CA GLY A 78 17.78 7.58 -20.56
C GLY A 78 19.02 8.24 -19.94
N PRO A 79 19.70 9.14 -20.65
CA PRO A 79 20.84 9.86 -20.08
C PRO A 79 20.40 10.64 -18.84
N ALA A 80 21.22 10.62 -17.79
CA ALA A 80 20.96 11.38 -16.58
C ALA A 80 20.75 12.87 -16.93
N PRO A 81 19.79 13.56 -16.29
CA PRO A 81 19.67 14.99 -16.45
C PRO A 81 20.99 15.68 -16.04
N PRO A 82 21.34 16.80 -16.69
CA PRO A 82 22.58 17.53 -16.41
C PRO A 82 22.67 18.01 -14.96
#